data_AF-A0A8S3ASL3-F1
#
_entry.id   AF-A0A8S3ASL3-F1
#
_cell.length_a   1.000
_cell.length_b   1.000
_cell.length_c   1.000
_cell.angle_alpha   90.00
_cell.angle_beta   90.00
_cell.angle_gamma   90.00
#
_symmetry.space_group_name_H-M   'P 1'
#
loop_
_entity.id
_entity.type
_entity.pdbx_description
1 polymer ?
#
loop_
_entity_poly.entity_id
_entity_poly.type
_entity_poly.pdbx_seq_one_letter_code
_entity_poly.pdbx_strand_id
1 'polypeptide(L)'
;LTFLFPQLSERVRQAYMPSHKFWGKTIFIFAIIAVMMGIVEYCAFEQLFSPGTKFQETMLNMAGVMVLMFAVIVLYLVGNDNFQRPKETDDDEHLPLTE
;
A
#
# COMPACT_ATOMS: atom_id res chain seq x y z
N LEU A 1 15.93 5.21 -1.72
CA LEU A 1 17.08 6.09 -1.37
C LEU A 1 16.81 7.55 -1.71
N THR A 2 16.15 7.86 -2.83
CA THR A 2 15.84 9.22 -3.30
C THR A 2 15.24 10.17 -2.26
N PHE A 3 14.38 9.66 -1.38
CA PHE A 3 13.69 10.48 -0.36
C PHE A 3 14.31 10.39 1.04
N LEU A 4 15.28 9.51 1.28
CA LEU A 4 15.90 9.33 2.61
C LEU A 4 17.32 9.91 2.67
N PHE A 5 18.06 9.86 1.57
CA PHE A 5 19.46 10.30 1.55
C PHE A 5 19.57 11.79 1.20
N PRO A 6 20.32 12.60 1.96
CA PRO A 6 20.31 14.06 1.84
C PRO A 6 21.06 14.61 0.62
N GLN A 7 21.86 13.78 -0.07
CA GLN A 7 22.70 14.24 -1.18
C GLN A 7 21.94 14.55 -2.47
N LEU A 8 20.64 14.25 -2.55
CA LEU A 8 19.86 14.49 -3.76
C LEU A 8 19.13 15.82 -3.67
N SER A 9 19.23 16.61 -4.73
CA SER A 9 18.61 17.93 -4.79
C SER A 9 17.09 17.84 -4.74
N GLU A 10 16.48 18.88 -4.16
CA GLU A 10 15.02 18.96 -3.99
C GLU A 10 14.28 18.89 -5.34
N ARG A 11 14.87 19.47 -6.39
CA ARG A 11 14.35 19.39 -7.77
C ARG A 11 14.21 17.95 -8.27
N VAL A 12 15.17 17.07 -7.96
CA VAL A 12 15.12 15.66 -8.36
C VAL A 12 14.06 14.91 -7.58
N ARG A 13 13.93 15.19 -6.28
CA ARG A 13 12.91 14.60 -5.41
C ARG A 13 11.50 14.97 -5.88
N GLN A 14 11.26 16.25 -6.18
CA GLN A 14 9.99 16.73 -6.69
C GLN A 14 9.64 16.12 -8.06
N ALA A 15 10.62 15.99 -8.95
CA ALA A 15 10.42 15.37 -10.26
C ALA A 15 10.10 13.87 -10.17
N TYR A 16 10.71 13.14 -9.21
CA TYR A 16 10.50 11.71 -9.04
C TYR A 16 9.26 11.35 -8.20
N MET A 17 8.80 12.28 -7.36
CA MET A 17 7.64 12.10 -6.47
C MET A 17 6.36 11.57 -7.15
N PRO A 18 5.90 12.08 -8.31
CA PRO A 18 4.71 11.55 -8.97
C PRO A 18 4.90 10.09 -9.41
N SER A 19 6.06 9.75 -9.97
CA SER A 19 6.40 8.38 -10.37
C SER A 19 6.44 7.44 -9.18
N HIS A 20 7.05 7.86 -8.06
CA HIS A 20 7.08 7.07 -6.83
C HIS A 20 5.67 6.79 -6.28
N LYS A 21 4.79 7.80 -6.24
CA LYS A 21 3.40 7.64 -5.82
C LYS A 21 2.61 6.70 -6.73
N PHE A 22 2.82 6.78 -8.04
CA PHE A 22 2.18 5.88 -9.00
C PHE A 22 2.62 4.43 -8.77
N TRP A 23 3.93 4.17 -8.81
CA TRP A 23 4.47 2.82 -8.66
C TRP A 23 4.17 2.22 -7.28
N GLY A 24 4.14 3.04 -6.22
CA GLY A 24 3.73 2.58 -4.89
C GLY A 24 2.32 1.98 -4.88
N LYS A 25 1.33 2.69 -5.47
CA LYS A 25 -0.04 2.18 -5.60
C LYS A 25 -0.12 0.95 -6.50
N THR A 26 0.60 0.97 -7.63
CA THR A 26 0.62 -0.14 -8.59
C THR A 26 1.18 -1.41 -7.95
N ILE A 27 2.34 -1.34 -7.29
CA ILE A 27 2.95 -2.49 -6.60
C ILE A 27 2.03 -3.00 -5.49
N PHE A 28 1.37 -2.11 -4.75
CA PHE A 28 0.39 -2.50 -3.74
C PHE A 28 -0.77 -3.31 -4.35
N ILE A 29 -1.36 -2.84 -5.47
CA ILE A 29 -2.42 -3.58 -6.19
C ILE A 29 -1.92 -4.95 -6.63
N PHE A 30 -0.72 -5.03 -7.22
CA PHE A 30 -0.14 -6.31 -7.64
C PHE A 30 0.12 -7.25 -6.46
N ALA A 31 0.52 -6.74 -5.29
CA ALA A 31 0.67 -7.55 -4.09
C ALA A 31 -0.68 -8.14 -3.62
N ILE A 32 -1.77 -7.38 -3.70
CA ILE A 32 -3.11 -7.90 -3.38
C ILE A 32 -3.52 -9.00 -4.37
N ILE A 33 -3.29 -8.81 -5.67
CA ILE A 33 -3.54 -9.84 -6.68
C ILE A 33 -2.71 -11.10 -6.40
N ALA A 34 -1.43 -10.95 -6.06
CA ALA A 34 -0.57 -12.08 -5.71
C ALA A 34 -1.08 -12.85 -4.48
N VAL A 35 -1.57 -12.15 -3.45
CA VAL A 35 -2.20 -12.79 -2.28
C VAL A 35 -3.45 -13.57 -2.69
N MET A 36 -4.33 -13.00 -3.53
CA MET A 36 -5.52 -13.70 -4.03
C MET A 36 -5.15 -14.95 -4.83
N MET A 37 -4.18 -14.84 -5.73
CA MET A 37 -3.70 -15.98 -6.50
C MET A 37 -3.12 -17.07 -5.58
N GLY A 38 -2.33 -16.70 -4.57
CA GLY A 38 -1.78 -17.65 -3.61
C GLY A 38 -2.85 -18.38 -2.80
N ILE A 39 -3.95 -17.71 -2.41
CA ILE A 39 -5.09 -18.36 -1.76
C ILE A 39 -5.74 -19.39 -2.69
N VAL A 40 -5.95 -19.03 -3.97
CA VAL A 40 -6.55 -19.94 -4.96
C VAL A 40 -5.65 -21.14 -5.24
N GLU A 41 -4.35 -20.92 -5.42
CA GLU A 41 -3.35 -21.99 -5.61
C GLU A 41 -3.31 -22.94 -4.42
N TYR A 42 -3.31 -22.40 -3.19
CA TYR A 42 -3.36 -23.21 -1.98
C TYR A 42 -4.63 -24.08 -1.91
N CYS A 43 -5.80 -23.49 -2.18
CA CYS A 43 -7.07 -24.24 -2.22
C CYS A 43 -7.04 -25.36 -3.27
N ALA A 44 -6.42 -25.12 -4.43
CA ALA A 44 -6.29 -26.11 -5.49
C ALA A 44 -5.35 -27.26 -5.10
N PHE A 45 -4.19 -26.96 -4.51
CA PHE A 45 -3.23 -27.98 -4.11
C PHE A 45 -3.73 -28.87 -2.97
N GLU A 46 -4.44 -28.27 -2.01
CA GLU A 46 -5.01 -28.99 -0.86
C GLU A 46 -6.40 -29.61 -1.15
N GLN A 47 -6.87 -29.54 -2.40
CA GLN A 47 -8.17 -30.09 -2.82
C GLN A 47 -9.35 -29.63 -1.94
N LEU A 48 -9.32 -28.37 -1.50
CA LEU A 48 -10.29 -27.78 -0.56
C LEU A 48 -11.70 -27.55 -1.15
N PHE A 49 -11.97 -28.13 -2.32
CA PHE A 49 -13.28 -28.16 -2.97
C PHE A 49 -14.04 -29.47 -2.71
N SER A 50 -13.48 -30.36 -1.88
CA SER A 50 -14.02 -31.69 -1.60
C SER A 50 -15.08 -31.68 -0.48
N PRO A 51 -16.01 -32.66 -0.44
CA PRO A 51 -16.93 -32.77 0.68
C PRO A 51 -16.17 -32.95 2.00
N GLY A 52 -16.32 -32.00 2.94
CA GLY A 52 -15.67 -32.02 4.26
C GLY A 52 -14.70 -30.86 4.53
N THR A 53 -14.29 -30.09 3.51
CA THR A 53 -13.32 -28.98 3.65
C THR A 53 -13.97 -27.61 3.84
N LYS A 54 -15.31 -27.55 3.97
CA LYS A 54 -16.11 -26.32 4.01
C LYS A 54 -15.62 -25.30 5.04
N PHE A 55 -15.16 -25.74 6.20
CA PHE A 55 -14.66 -24.84 7.24
C PHE A 55 -13.39 -24.11 6.79
N GLN A 56 -12.40 -24.86 6.27
CA GLN A 56 -11.14 -24.28 5.78
C GLN A 56 -11.36 -23.37 4.57
N GLU A 57 -12.20 -23.81 3.62
CA GLU A 57 -12.59 -23.01 2.46
C GLU A 57 -13.24 -21.68 2.89
N THR A 58 -14.18 -21.73 3.84
CA THR A 58 -14.86 -20.53 4.35
C THR A 58 -13.88 -19.57 5.04
N MET A 59 -12.93 -20.10 5.83
CA MET A 59 -11.91 -19.26 6.48
C MET A 59 -11.00 -18.58 5.46
N LEU A 60 -10.56 -19.29 4.41
CA LEU A 60 -9.71 -18.73 3.36
C LEU A 60 -10.45 -17.67 2.53
N ASN A 61 -11.71 -17.92 2.20
CA ASN A 61 -12.55 -16.93 1.53
C ASN A 61 -12.75 -15.68 2.40
N MET A 62 -13.00 -15.86 3.70
CA MET A 62 -13.11 -14.74 4.64
C MET A 62 -11.80 -13.94 4.72
N ALA A 63 -10.65 -14.60 4.77
CA ALA A 63 -9.34 -13.95 4.73
C ALA A 63 -9.16 -13.14 3.44
N GLY A 64 -9.54 -13.71 2.29
CA GLY A 64 -9.52 -13.02 1.00
C GLY A 64 -10.39 -11.75 1.00
N VAL A 65 -11.63 -11.83 1.51
CA VAL A 65 -12.52 -10.67 1.64
C VAL A 65 -11.92 -9.60 2.55
N MET A 66 -11.33 -9.98 3.68
CA MET A 66 -10.68 -9.03 4.61
C MET A 66 -9.51 -8.30 3.94
N VAL A 67 -8.69 -9.01 3.17
CA VAL A 67 -7.58 -8.41 2.41
C VAL A 67 -8.10 -7.43 1.34
N LEU A 68 -9.19 -7.77 0.64
CA LEU A 68 -9.80 -6.86 -0.33
C LEU A 68 -10.37 -5.61 0.33
N MET A 69 -11.08 -5.75 1.46
CA MET A 69 -11.58 -4.59 2.21
C MET A 69 -10.44 -3.70 2.69
N PHE A 70 -9.36 -4.28 3.21
CA PHE A 70 -8.16 -3.55 3.59
C PHE A 70 -7.57 -2.78 2.40
N ALA A 71 -7.44 -3.42 1.24
CA ALA A 71 -6.92 -2.78 0.04
C ALA A 71 -7.77 -1.58 -0.41
N VAL A 72 -9.10 -1.72 -0.37
CA VAL A 72 -10.03 -0.63 -0.71
C VAL A 72 -9.87 0.56 0.24
N ILE A 73 -9.79 0.30 1.55
CA ILE A 73 -9.60 1.35 2.56
C ILE A 73 -8.27 2.08 2.33
N VAL A 74 -7.18 1.33 2.14
CA VAL A 74 -5.85 1.92 1.91
C VAL A 74 -5.81 2.76 0.63
N LEU A 75 -6.34 2.24 -0.49
CA LEU A 75 -6.35 2.96 -1.75
C LEU A 75 -7.25 4.21 -1.70
N TYR A 76 -8.36 4.16 -0.97
CA TYR A 76 -9.21 5.33 -0.72
C TYR A 76 -8.45 6.40 0.07
N LEU A 77 -7.79 6.01 1.18
CA LEU A 77 -7.04 6.96 2.02
C LEU A 77 -5.89 7.60 1.25
N VAL A 78 -5.09 6.80 0.53
CA VAL A 78 -3.94 7.28 -0.25
C VAL A 78 -4.39 8.12 -1.46
N GLY A 79 -5.58 7.86 -2.01
CA GLY A 79 -6.13 8.58 -3.15
C GLY A 79 -6.84 9.89 -2.80
N ASN A 80 -7.14 10.13 -1.52
CA ASN A 80 -7.88 11.30 -1.09
C ASN A 80 -6.93 12.41 -0.62
N ASP A 81 -6.91 13.52 -1.35
CA ASP A 81 -6.04 14.66 -1.09
C ASP A 81 -6.28 15.30 0.29
N ASN A 82 -7.47 15.13 0.89
CA ASN A 82 -7.79 15.64 2.22
C ASN A 82 -7.02 14.94 3.35
N PHE A 83 -6.50 13.73 3.11
CA PHE A 83 -5.67 12.99 4.08
C PHE A 83 -4.17 13.12 3.79
N GLN A 84 -3.77 13.96 2.82
CA GLN A 84 -2.36 14.19 2.57
C GLN A 84 -1.72 14.94 3.72
N ARG A 85 -0.46 14.59 4.01
CA ARG A 85 0.36 15.36 4.95
C ARG A 85 0.39 16.83 4.47
N PRO A 86 0.08 17.81 5.34
CA PRO A 86 0.27 19.21 5.02
C PRO A 86 1.69 19.45 4.53
N LYS A 87 1.84 20.30 3.52
CA LYS A 87 3.18 20.73 3.10
C LYS A 87 3.77 21.51 4.27
N GLU A 88 5.00 21.18 4.65
CA GLU A 88 5.78 22.02 5.56
C GLU A 88 5.86 23.40 4.91
N THR A 89 5.38 24.41 5.62
CA THR A 89 5.52 25.82 5.25
C THR A 89 6.95 26.25 5.56
N ASP A 90 7.60 26.99 4.66
CA ASP A 90 8.98 27.48 4.82
C ASP A 90 9.21 28.26 6.14
N ASP A 91 8.14 28.69 6.80
CA ASP A 91 8.16 29.43 8.07
C ASP A 91 8.64 28.60 9.28
N ASP A 92 8.50 27.28 9.26
CA ASP A 92 8.82 26.42 10.43
C ASP A 92 10.30 25.98 10.47
N GLU A 93 11.03 26.11 9.36
CA GLU A 93 12.44 25.68 9.25
C GLU A 93 13.43 26.83 9.54
N HIS A 94 12.95 28.07 9.59
CA HIS A 94 13.74 29.29 9.79
C HIS A 94 13.53 29.98 11.14
N LEU A 95 12.98 29.30 12.14
CA LEU A 95 13.03 29.82 13.51
C LEU A 95 14.49 29.77 13.99
N PRO A 96 15.17 30.92 14.17
CA PRO A 96 16.45 30.89 14.87
C PRO A 96 16.18 30.29 16.25
N LEU A 97 17.06 29.39 16.69
CA LEU A 97 17.08 28.95 18.08
C LEU A 97 17.32 30.22 18.91
N THR A 98 16.25 30.80 19.45
CA THR A 98 16.35 31.95 20.33
C THR A 98 17.16 31.52 21.54
N GLU A 99 18.30 32.18 21.75
CA GLU A 99 19.17 32.01 22.92
C GLU A 99 18.45 32.30 24.24
#